data_AF-A0A7K3Z4I0-F1
#
_entry.id   AF-A0A7K3Z4I0-F1
#
_cell.length_a   1.000
_cell.length_b   1.000
_cell.length_c   1.000
_cell.angle_alpha   90.00
_cell.angle_beta   90.00
_cell.angle_gamma   90.00
#
_symmetry.space_group_name_H-M   'P 1'
#
loop_
_entity.id
_entity.type
_entity.pdbx_description
1 polymer ?
#
loop_
_entity_poly.entity_id
_entity_poly.type
_entity_poly.pdbx_seq_one_letter_code
_entity_poly.pdbx_strand_id
1 'polypeptide(L)' 'MVNQSASGGFGGFRVLLVDDDEAFLEISKQILQQENNYQIDTATSVNQATQK' A
#
# COMPACT_ATOMS: atom_id res chain seq x y z
N MET A 1 9.76 33.54 6.98
CA MET A 1 8.47 32.94 7.39
C MET A 1 7.88 32.29 6.16
N VAL A 2 8.06 30.98 5.98
CA VAL A 2 7.59 30.28 4.77
C VAL A 2 6.19 29.77 5.07
N ASN A 3 5.22 30.25 4.29
CA ASN A 3 3.79 29.99 4.45
C ASN A 3 3.48 28.54 4.00
N GLN A 4 3.28 27.64 4.96
CA GLN A 4 2.73 26.31 4.70
C GLN A 4 1.25 26.46 4.34
N SER A 5 0.95 26.41 3.05
CA SER A 5 -0.43 26.34 2.58
C SER A 5 -0.91 24.90 2.72
N ALA A 6 -1.74 24.66 3.73
CA ALA A 6 -2.48 23.42 3.91
C ALA A 6 -3.47 23.22 2.76
N SER A 7 -3.19 22.26 1.89
CA SER A 7 -4.20 21.65 1.01
C SER A 7 -4.39 20.20 1.46
N GLY A 8 -5.43 19.97 2.25
CA GLY A 8 -5.77 18.65 2.79
C GLY A 8 -6.29 17.69 1.72
N GLY A 9 -5.41 16.79 1.27
CA GLY A 9 -5.78 15.49 0.73
C GLY A 9 -4.94 14.44 1.44
N PHE A 10 -5.56 13.53 2.19
CA PHE A 10 -4.92 12.28 2.60
C PHE A 10 -4.67 11.43 1.34
N GLY A 11 -3.66 11.81 0.55
CA GLY A 11 -3.30 11.21 -0.73
C GLY A 11 -2.31 10.08 -0.55
N GLY A 12 -2.70 9.03 0.18
CA GLY A 12 -1.88 7.83 0.29
C GLY A 12 -1.76 7.12 -1.06
N PHE A 13 -0.58 6.60 -1.39
CA PHE A 13 -0.36 5.76 -2.56
C PHE A 13 -1.01 4.40 -2.35
N ARG A 14 -1.78 3.92 -3.34
CA ARG A 14 -2.30 2.55 -3.33
C ARG A 14 -1.30 1.60 -3.95
N VAL A 15 -0.99 0.52 -3.27
CA VAL A 15 -0.04 -0.49 -3.70
C VAL A 15 -0.68 -1.87 -3.56
N LEU A 16 -0.63 -2.66 -4.63
CA LEU A 16 -1.09 -4.05 -4.65
C LEU A 16 0.13 -4.97 -4.78
N LEU A 17 0.38 -5.77 -3.76
CA LEU A 17 1.42 -6.79 -3.75
C LEU A 17 0.82 -8.11 -4.28
N VAL A 18 1.48 -8.73 -5.26
CA VAL A 18 1.05 -9.99 -5.86
C VAL A 18 2.21 -10.97 -5.85
N ASP A 19 2.08 -12.03 -5.07
CA ASP A 19 3.10 -13.09 -4.90
C ASP A 19 2.41 -14.37 -4.43
N ASP A 20 2.90 -15.56 -4.80
CA ASP A 20 2.33 -16.84 -4.37
C ASP A 20 2.77 -17.26 -2.96
N ASP A 21 3.77 -16.60 -2.38
CA ASP A 21 4.20 -16.80 -0.99
C ASP A 21 3.47 -15.86 -0.01
N GLU A 22 2.59 -16.42 0.82
CA GLU A 22 1.85 -15.68 1.85
C GLU A 22 2.77 -15.01 2.89
N ALA A 23 3.88 -15.65 3.27
CA ALA A 23 4.79 -15.08 4.25
C ALA A 23 5.47 -13.82 3.72
N PHE A 24 5.80 -13.80 2.43
CA PHE A 24 6.34 -12.62 1.76
C PHE A 24 5.32 -11.46 1.74
N LEU A 25 4.05 -11.75 1.41
CA LEU A 25 2.99 -10.75 1.38
C LEU A 25 2.73 -10.13 2.76
N GLU A 26 2.72 -10.94 3.81
CA GLU A 26 2.53 -10.46 5.19
C GLU A 26 3.67 -9.55 5.66
N ILE A 27 4.92 -9.99 5.48
CA ILE A 27 6.10 -9.22 5.89
C ILE A 27 6.17 -7.90 5.10
N SER A 28 5.99 -7.95 3.78
CA SER A 28 6.02 -6.77 2.91
C SER A 28 4.92 -5.77 3.28
N LYS A 29 3.72 -6.27 3.59
CA LYS A 29 2.61 -5.43 4.07
C LYS A 29 2.95 -4.75 5.38
N GLN A 30 3.48 -5.48 6.36
CA GLN A 30 3.86 -4.90 7.66
C GLN A 30 4.92 -3.81 7.53
N ILE A 31 5.92 -4.01 6.67
CA ILE A 31 6.97 -3.01 6.41
C ILE A 31 6.37 -1.74 5.81
N LEU A 32 5.55 -1.88 4.77
CA LEU A 32 4.99 -0.74 4.04
C LEU A 32 3.83 -0.05 4.77
N GLN A 33 3.15 -0.72 5.70
CA GLN A 33 2.13 -0.12 6.56
C GLN A 33 2.70 0.79 7.65
N GLN A 34 3.99 0.65 8.00
CA GLN A 34 4.64 1.56 8.94
C GLN A 34 4.84 2.96 8.34
N GLU A 35 4.88 3.04 7.01
CA GLU A 35 4.89 4.27 6.26
C GLU A 35 3.45 4.82 6.18
N ASN A 36 3.19 5.97 6.81
CA ASN A 36 1.84 6.59 6.92
C ASN A 36 1.19 7.02 5.58
N ASN A 37 1.82 6.71 4.46
CA ASN A 37 1.44 7.20 3.14
C ASN A 37 1.05 6.09 2.15
N TYR A 38 0.94 4.83 2.59
CA TYR A 38 0.53 3.73 1.72
C TYR A 38 -0.76 3.05 2.18
N GLN A 39 -1.60 2.72 1.21
CA GLN A 39 -2.69 1.77 1.35
C GLN A 39 -2.29 0.48 0.64
N ILE A 40 -2.00 -0.56 1.42
CA ILE A 40 -1.46 -1.83 0.93
C ILE A 40 -2.57 -2.88 0.83
N ASP A 41 -2.74 -3.40 -0.38
CA ASP A 41 -3.51 -4.61 -0.66
C ASP A 41 -2.57 -5.76 -1.04
N THR A 42 -2.97 -6.99 -0.73
CA THR A 42 -2.25 -8.21 -1.12
C THR A 42 -3.14 -9.13 -1.95
N ALA A 43 -2.52 -9.93 -2.82
CA ALA A 43 -3.15 -11.01 -3.57
C ALA A 43 -2.13 -12.16 -3.77
N THR A 44 -2.60 -13.40 -3.69
CA THR A 44 -1.78 -14.62 -3.86
C THR A 44 -1.64 -15.06 -5.32
N SER A 45 -2.31 -14.37 -6.25
CA SER A 45 -2.24 -14.65 -7.69
C SER A 45 -2.67 -13.45 -8.52
N VAL A 46 -2.24 -13.43 -9.78
CA VAL A 46 -2.68 -12.42 -10.76
C VAL A 46 -4.19 -12.43 -10.95
N ASN A 47 -4.81 -13.63 -10.98
CA ASN A 47 -6.26 -13.74 -11.10
C ASN A 47 -6.98 -13.04 -9.94
N GLN A 48 -6.53 -13.28 -8.70
CA GLN A 48 -7.09 -12.61 -7.52
C GLN A 48 -6.82 -11.10 -7.57
N ALA A 49 -5.65 -10.67 -8.05
CA ALA A 49 -5.29 -9.26 -8.19
C ALA A 49 -6.22 -8.51 -9.17
N THR A 50 -6.60 -9.15 -10.28
CA THR A 50 -7.50 -8.56 -11.29
C THR A 50 -8.97 -8.48 -10.87
N GLN A 51 -9.35 -9.11 -9.76
CA GLN A 51 -10.73 -9.13 -9.24
C GLN A 51 -10.96 -8.17 -8.05
N LYS A 52 -9.94 -7.41 -7.64
CA LYS A 52 -10.03 -6.36 -6.60
C LYS A 52 -10.33 -4.99 -7.21
#